data_AF-A0AAP5V0C3-F1
#
_entry.id   AF-A0AAP5V0C3-F1
#
_cell.length_a   1.000
_cell.length_b   1.000
_cell.length_c   1.000
_cell.angle_alpha   90.00
_cell.angle_beta   90.00
_cell.angle_gamma   90.00
#
_symmetry.space_group_name_H-M   'P 1'
#
loop_
_entity.id
_entity.type
_entity.pdbx_description
1 polymer ?
#
loop_
_entity_poly.entity_id
_entity_poly.type
_entity_poly.pdbx_seq_one_letter_code
_entity_poly.pdbx_strand_id
1 'polypeptide(L)'
;MNKTILKHNLVQMDSRDLIKYIQKEFPHSGEAYSEQKRKFQILKSLNPSDLTLAISRMTRIEASFDHTKMWTVGSVLIGTCLLSLRILFRFNLLWYILIATSICLLLLFLVRKDRDIVITATYFKELLEQIKSEKGK
;
A
#
# COMPACT_ATOMS: atom_id res chain seq x y z
N MET A 1 9.38 8.17 -17.86
CA MET A 1 8.04 7.54 -17.97
C MET A 1 7.30 8.02 -19.23
N ASN A 2 6.55 7.15 -19.91
CA ASN A 2 5.73 7.47 -21.10
C ASN A 2 4.23 7.48 -20.71
N LYS A 3 3.44 8.43 -21.24
CA LYS A 3 2.02 8.65 -20.91
C LYS A 3 1.15 7.41 -21.17
N THR A 4 1.40 6.72 -22.29
CA THR A 4 0.62 5.54 -22.71
C THR A 4 0.85 4.36 -21.77
N ILE A 5 2.09 4.19 -21.31
CA ILE A 5 2.49 3.14 -20.36
C ILE A 5 1.87 3.43 -18.99
N LEU A 6 1.91 4.68 -18.54
CA LEU A 6 1.28 5.10 -17.29
C LEU A 6 -0.23 4.83 -17.31
N LYS A 7 -0.93 5.22 -18.39
CA LYS A 7 -2.37 4.99 -18.55
C LYS A 7 -2.71 3.49 -18.57
N HIS A 8 -1.93 2.71 -19.31
CA HIS A 8 -2.12 1.27 -19.38
C HIS A 8 -1.94 0.60 -18.01
N ASN A 9 -0.88 0.96 -17.29
CA ASN A 9 -0.58 0.39 -15.97
C ASN A 9 -1.62 0.82 -14.92
N LEU A 10 -2.10 2.07 -14.97
CA LEU A 10 -3.17 2.58 -14.11
C LEU A 10 -4.49 1.83 -14.26
N VAL A 11 -4.75 1.18 -15.41
CA VAL A 11 -6.01 0.48 -15.71
C VAL A 11 -5.87 -1.04 -15.59
N GLN A 12 -4.80 -1.64 -16.11
CA GLN A 12 -4.68 -3.11 -16.20
C GLN A 12 -3.87 -3.76 -15.07
N MET A 13 -2.95 -3.03 -14.42
CA MET A 13 -2.00 -3.66 -13.49
C MET A 13 -2.69 -4.05 -12.17
N ASP A 14 -2.28 -5.16 -11.56
CA ASP A 14 -2.78 -5.60 -10.24
C ASP A 14 -2.49 -4.53 -9.17
N SER A 15 -3.35 -4.42 -8.15
CA SER A 15 -3.22 -3.42 -7.09
C SER A 15 -1.83 -3.41 -6.43
N ARG A 16 -1.23 -4.58 -6.17
CA ARG A 16 0.09 -4.64 -5.51
C ARG A 16 1.22 -4.23 -6.44
N ASP A 17 1.14 -4.61 -7.71
CA ASP A 17 2.17 -4.27 -8.69
C ASP A 17 2.05 -2.82 -9.17
N LEU A 18 0.82 -2.29 -9.22
CA LEU A 18 0.56 -0.87 -9.44
C LEU A 18 1.17 -0.01 -8.33
N ILE A 19 1.03 -0.43 -7.07
CA ILE A 19 1.60 0.29 -5.93
C ILE A 19 3.13 0.23 -5.95
N LYS A 20 3.74 -0.92 -6.24
CA LYS A 20 5.20 -1.00 -6.43
C LYS A 20 5.68 -0.13 -7.60
N TYR A 21 4.94 -0.12 -8.69
CA TYR A 21 5.25 0.71 -9.86
C TYR A 21 5.20 2.19 -9.48
N ILE A 22 4.17 2.61 -8.74
CA ILE A 22 4.02 3.98 -8.25
C ILE A 22 5.12 4.31 -7.24
N GLN A 23 5.44 3.43 -6.29
CA GLN A 23 6.50 3.64 -5.32
C GLN A 23 7.88 3.81 -6.00
N LYS A 24 8.09 3.10 -7.12
CA LYS A 24 9.32 3.20 -7.91
C LYS A 24 9.37 4.47 -8.76
N GLU A 25 8.25 4.85 -9.38
CA GLU A 25 8.17 6.03 -10.24
C GLU A 25 7.94 7.33 -9.45
N PHE A 26 7.39 7.26 -8.25
CA PHE A 26 7.12 8.37 -7.33
C PHE A 26 7.59 8.00 -5.92
N PRO A 27 8.91 7.91 -5.70
CA PRO A 27 9.45 7.55 -4.40
C PRO A 27 9.16 8.63 -3.36
N HIS A 28 8.82 8.19 -2.15
CA HIS A 28 8.59 9.07 -1.00
C HIS A 28 9.90 9.75 -0.54
N SER A 29 11.04 9.07 -0.72
CA SER A 29 12.38 9.66 -0.61
C SER A 29 12.67 10.43 -1.89
N GLY A 30 12.58 11.76 -1.81
CA GLY A 30 12.53 12.68 -2.95
C GLY A 30 13.46 12.36 -4.13
N GLU A 31 12.94 12.58 -5.33
CA GLU A 31 13.67 12.51 -6.59
C GLU A 31 14.30 13.85 -6.97
N ALA A 32 15.20 13.83 -7.95
CA ALA A 32 15.69 15.05 -8.58
C ALA A 32 14.51 15.89 -9.13
N TYR A 33 14.48 17.18 -8.77
CA TYR A 33 13.37 18.11 -9.06
C TYR A 33 12.94 18.14 -10.55
N SER A 34 13.90 17.99 -11.48
CA SER A 34 13.64 17.95 -12.93
C SER A 34 12.80 16.74 -13.36
N GLU A 35 13.11 15.56 -12.82
CA GLU A 35 12.38 14.32 -13.12
C GLU A 35 10.99 14.34 -12.47
N GLN A 36 10.90 14.85 -11.24
CA GLN A 36 9.62 14.99 -10.54
C GLN A 36 8.68 15.95 -11.29
N LYS A 37 9.19 17.10 -11.76
CA LYS A 37 8.43 18.08 -12.55
C LYS A 37 7.97 17.51 -13.89
N ARG A 38 8.84 16.77 -14.59
CA ARG A 38 8.50 16.10 -15.84
C ARG A 38 7.40 15.04 -15.65
N LYS A 39 7.50 14.21 -14.61
CA LYS A 39 6.47 13.22 -14.26
C LYS A 39 5.15 13.89 -13.89
N PHE A 40 5.20 14.99 -13.14
CA PHE A 40 4.02 15.80 -12.79
C PHE A 40 3.36 16.40 -14.03
N GLN A 41 4.12 16.92 -15.00
CA GLN A 41 3.59 17.40 -16.28
C GLN A 41 2.92 16.29 -17.10
N ILE A 42 3.45 15.07 -17.05
CA ILE A 42 2.82 13.91 -17.69
C ILE A 42 1.48 13.58 -17.02
N LEU A 43 1.40 13.59 -15.69
CA LEU A 43 0.10 13.44 -15.00
C LEU A 43 -0.86 14.59 -15.34
N LYS A 44 -0.36 15.82 -15.41
CA LYS A 44 -1.16 16.98 -15.85
C LYS A 44 -1.59 16.87 -17.32
N SER A 45 -0.98 16.01 -18.13
CA SER A 45 -1.45 15.74 -19.49
C SER A 45 -2.56 14.67 -19.58
N LEU A 46 -2.88 13.96 -18.49
CA LEU A 46 -3.95 12.94 -18.48
C LEU A 46 -5.35 13.57 -18.56
N ASN A 47 -6.30 12.87 -19.15
CA ASN A 47 -7.69 13.32 -19.19
C ASN A 47 -8.31 13.33 -17.79
N PRO A 48 -9.26 14.24 -17.50
CA PRO A 48 -9.92 14.32 -16.20
C PRO A 48 -10.71 13.04 -15.84
N SER A 49 -11.20 12.31 -16.84
CA SER A 49 -11.80 10.99 -16.67
C SER A 49 -10.78 9.93 -16.22
N ASP A 50 -9.61 9.87 -16.89
CA ASP A 50 -8.51 8.98 -16.52
C ASP A 50 -7.99 9.29 -15.10
N LEU A 51 -7.94 10.57 -14.73
CA LEU A 51 -7.55 11.05 -13.41
C LEU A 51 -8.54 10.59 -12.32
N THR A 52 -9.84 10.72 -12.60
CA THR A 52 -10.90 10.29 -11.66
C THR A 52 -10.93 8.77 -11.51
N LEU A 53 -10.66 8.02 -12.58
CA LEU A 53 -10.52 6.56 -12.53
C LEU A 53 -9.30 6.12 -11.71
N ALA A 54 -8.17 6.83 -11.84
CA ALA A 54 -6.99 6.56 -11.04
C ALA A 54 -7.24 6.82 -9.54
N ILE A 55 -7.91 7.94 -9.20
CA ILE A 55 -8.29 8.28 -7.82
C ILE A 55 -9.22 7.22 -7.23
N SER A 56 -10.24 6.77 -7.97
CA SER A 56 -11.17 5.76 -7.48
C SER A 56 -10.50 4.41 -7.25
N ARG A 57 -9.54 4.04 -8.11
CA ARG A 57 -8.75 2.82 -7.96
C ARG A 57 -7.81 2.90 -6.75
N MET A 58 -7.15 4.04 -6.51
CA MET A 58 -6.34 4.27 -5.31
C MET A 58 -7.18 4.24 -4.03
N THR A 59 -8.35 4.87 -4.04
CA THR A 59 -9.29 4.85 -2.91
C THR A 59 -9.75 3.43 -2.61
N ARG A 60 -9.96 2.59 -3.64
CA ARG A 60 -10.30 1.18 -3.45
C ARG A 60 -9.13 0.38 -2.87
N ILE A 61 -7.89 0.67 -3.28
CA ILE A 61 -6.69 0.04 -2.72
C ILE A 61 -6.55 0.45 -1.24
N GLU A 62 -6.60 1.74 -0.95
CA GLU A 62 -6.61 2.32 0.40
C GLU A 62 -7.67 1.61 1.27
N ALA A 63 -8.93 1.57 0.84
CA ALA A 63 -10.01 0.91 1.58
C ALA A 63 -9.82 -0.62 1.74
N SER A 64 -9.16 -1.29 0.79
CA SER A 64 -8.90 -2.74 0.87
C SER A 64 -7.74 -3.10 1.81
N PHE A 65 -6.77 -2.19 1.98
CA PHE A 65 -5.58 -2.37 2.81
C PHE A 65 -5.64 -1.60 4.13
N ASP A 66 -6.67 -0.77 4.34
CA ASP A 66 -6.99 -0.13 5.62
C ASP A 66 -7.54 -1.18 6.61
N HIS A 67 -6.66 -2.09 7.01
CA HIS A 67 -6.89 -3.10 8.02
C HIS A 67 -6.91 -2.51 9.44
N THR A 68 -6.97 -1.18 9.59
CA THR A 68 -7.03 -0.50 10.90
C THR A 68 -8.23 -0.96 11.72
N LYS A 69 -9.32 -1.42 11.07
CA LYS A 69 -10.46 -2.08 11.73
C LYS A 69 -10.28 -3.59 11.96
N MET A 70 -9.50 -4.29 11.12
CA MET A 70 -9.25 -5.74 11.26
C MET A 70 -8.10 -6.07 12.22
N TRP A 71 -7.20 -5.12 12.50
CA TRP A 71 -6.07 -5.30 13.42
C TRP A 71 -6.53 -5.70 14.82
N THR A 72 -7.64 -5.14 15.30
CA THR A 72 -8.24 -5.50 16.59
C THR A 72 -8.69 -6.96 16.62
N VAL A 73 -9.32 -7.43 15.56
CA VAL A 73 -9.78 -8.83 15.42
C VAL A 73 -8.59 -9.78 15.23
N GLY A 74 -7.59 -9.36 14.47
CA GLY A 74 -6.34 -10.09 14.27
C GLY A 74 -5.56 -10.25 15.58
N SER A 75 -5.43 -9.19 16.38
CA SER A 75 -4.75 -9.22 17.68
C SER A 75 -5.41 -10.21 18.65
N VAL A 76 -6.75 -10.25 18.68
CA VAL A 76 -7.50 -11.21 19.50
C VAL A 76 -7.28 -12.64 19.01
N LEU A 77 -7.37 -12.89 17.70
CA LEU A 77 -7.10 -14.22 17.11
C LEU A 77 -5.67 -14.70 17.39
N ILE A 78 -4.67 -13.83 17.27
CA ILE A 78 -3.28 -14.14 17.58
C ILE A 78 -3.13 -14.47 19.07
N GLY A 79 -3.75 -13.70 19.95
CA GLY A 79 -3.75 -13.94 21.39
C GLY A 79 -4.37 -15.28 21.77
N THR A 80 -5.54 -15.62 21.19
CA THR A 80 -6.20 -16.91 21.42
C THR A 80 -5.38 -18.07 20.88
N CYS A 81 -4.81 -17.94 19.67
CA CYS A 81 -4.01 -19.00 19.05
C CYS A 81 -2.72 -19.27 19.83
N LEU A 82 -2.04 -18.22 20.32
CA LEU A 82 -0.87 -18.35 21.20
C LEU A 82 -1.21 -19.03 22.53
N LEU A 83 -2.36 -18.69 23.14
CA LEU A 83 -2.83 -19.38 24.34
C LEU A 83 -3.08 -20.88 24.09
N SER A 84 -3.74 -21.22 22.98
CA SER A 84 -4.00 -22.61 22.58
C SER A 84 -2.70 -23.38 22.32
N LEU A 85 -1.73 -22.75 21.67
CA LEU A 85 -0.42 -23.34 21.38
C LEU A 85 0.39 -23.57 22.68
N ARG A 86 0.25 -22.68 23.68
CA ARG A 86 0.89 -22.81 25.01
C ARG A 86 0.39 -24.03 25.78
N ILE A 87 -0.89 -24.37 25.62
CA ILE A 87 -1.51 -25.55 26.24
C ILE A 87 -1.02 -26.84 25.57
N LEU A 88 -0.86 -26.83 24.24
CA LEU A 88 -0.38 -27.96 23.44
C LEU A 88 1.13 -28.24 23.63
N PHE A 89 1.96 -27.19 23.74
CA PHE A 89 3.42 -27.29 23.83
C PHE A 89 3.99 -27.32 25.26
N ARG A 90 3.24 -27.91 26.20
CA ARG A 90 3.59 -27.95 27.63
C ARG A 90 4.98 -28.56 27.95
N PHE A 91 5.56 -29.31 27.00
CA PHE A 91 6.82 -30.05 27.17
C PHE A 91 8.10 -29.35 26.67
N ASN A 92 8.02 -28.34 25.79
CA ASN A 92 9.22 -27.74 25.20
C ASN A 92 9.08 -26.22 25.01
N LEU A 93 9.26 -25.52 26.13
CA LEU A 93 9.04 -24.07 26.28
C LEU A 93 9.92 -23.23 25.32
N LEU A 94 11.14 -23.69 25.05
CA LEU A 94 12.06 -23.03 24.11
C LEU A 94 11.55 -23.07 22.66
N TRP A 95 11.06 -24.23 22.20
CA TRP A 95 10.50 -24.37 20.86
C TRP A 95 9.21 -23.57 20.68
N TYR A 96 8.37 -23.52 21.72
CA TYR A 96 7.17 -22.68 21.75
C TYR A 96 7.52 -21.20 21.58
N ILE A 97 8.49 -20.68 22.35
CA ILE A 97 8.92 -19.29 22.23
C ILE A 97 9.45 -19.02 20.82
N LEU A 98 10.30 -19.91 20.28
CA LEU A 98 10.91 -19.72 18.97
C LEU A 98 9.86 -19.69 17.84
N ILE A 99 8.88 -20.60 17.87
CA ILE A 99 7.77 -20.64 16.90
C ILE A 99 6.86 -19.41 17.05
N ALA A 100 6.48 -19.06 18.29
CA ALA A 100 5.63 -17.91 18.56
C ALA A 100 6.28 -16.59 18.11
N THR A 101 7.58 -16.41 18.39
CA THR A 101 8.35 -15.25 17.93
C THR A 101 8.45 -15.22 16.41
N SER A 102 8.69 -16.35 15.75
CA SER A 102 8.74 -16.43 14.29
C SER A 102 7.41 -16.04 13.64
N ILE A 103 6.28 -16.50 14.17
CA ILE A 103 4.94 -16.15 13.67
C ILE A 103 4.65 -14.67 13.89
N CYS A 104 4.99 -14.14 15.06
CA CYS A 104 4.79 -12.73 15.40
C CYS A 104 5.60 -11.81 14.46
N LEU A 105 6.86 -12.16 14.18
CA LEU A 105 7.70 -11.43 13.22
C LEU A 105 7.13 -11.46 11.80
N LEU A 106 6.63 -12.62 11.34
CA LEU A 106 5.98 -12.77 10.03
C LEU A 106 4.75 -11.86 9.91
N LEU A 107 3.90 -11.84 10.93
CA LEU A 107 2.70 -10.99 10.97
C LEU A 107 3.06 -9.51 10.97
N LEU A 108 4.05 -9.11 11.77
CA LEU A 108 4.55 -7.73 11.77
C LEU A 108 5.10 -7.31 10.40
N PHE A 109 5.79 -8.22 9.71
CA PHE A 109 6.31 -7.96 8.36
C PHE A 109 5.20 -7.78 7.34
N LEU A 110 4.17 -8.64 7.36
CA LEU A 110 2.97 -8.52 6.52
C LEU A 110 2.28 -7.16 6.74
N VAL A 111 2.09 -6.77 8.00
CA VAL A 111 1.39 -5.52 8.33
C VAL A 111 2.20 -4.28 7.98
N ARG A 112 3.52 -4.30 8.13
CA ARG A 112 4.38 -3.21 7.65
C ARG A 112 4.25 -3.05 6.14
N LYS A 113 4.27 -4.15 5.40
CA LYS A 113 4.11 -4.12 3.95
C LYS A 113 2.75 -3.56 3.52
N ASP A 114 1.67 -3.93 4.22
CA ASP A 114 0.34 -3.40 3.94
C ASP A 114 0.24 -1.90 4.28
N ARG A 115 0.88 -1.45 5.37
CA ARG A 115 1.01 -0.02 5.72
C ARG A 115 1.71 0.77 4.62
N ASP A 116 2.83 0.27 4.11
CA ASP A 116 3.60 0.93 3.03
C ASP A 116 2.75 1.06 1.75
N ILE A 117 1.90 0.05 1.47
CA ILE A 117 0.96 0.09 0.35
C ILE A 117 -0.07 1.21 0.53
N VAL A 118 -0.66 1.33 1.73
CA VAL A 118 -1.63 2.40 2.05
C VAL A 118 -0.98 3.77 1.92
N ILE A 119 0.19 3.98 2.52
CA ILE A 119 0.92 5.27 2.46
C ILE A 119 1.19 5.68 1.01
N THR A 120 1.63 4.73 0.17
CA THR A 120 1.91 4.99 -1.25
C THR A 120 0.63 5.33 -2.02
N ALA A 121 -0.48 4.62 -1.75
CA ALA A 121 -1.77 4.88 -2.38
C ALA A 121 -2.31 6.27 -2.02
N THR A 122 -2.24 6.64 -0.74
CA THR A 122 -2.69 7.95 -0.23
C THR A 122 -1.86 9.08 -0.83
N TYR A 123 -0.52 8.97 -0.82
CA TYR A 123 0.36 9.96 -1.43
C TYR A 123 0.05 10.18 -2.93
N PHE A 124 -0.14 9.09 -3.68
CA PHE A 124 -0.44 9.20 -5.11
C PHE A 124 -1.84 9.76 -5.37
N LYS A 125 -2.83 9.43 -4.53
CA LYS A 125 -4.18 10.00 -4.57
C LYS A 125 -4.15 11.51 -4.35
N GLU A 126 -3.44 12.00 -3.33
CA GLU A 126 -3.28 13.43 -3.06
C GLU A 126 -2.66 14.18 -4.25
N LEU A 127 -1.62 13.59 -4.88
CA LEU A 127 -1.03 14.14 -6.09
C LEU A 127 -2.03 14.25 -7.24
N LEU A 128 -2.86 13.22 -7.46
CA LEU A 128 -3.91 13.24 -8.49
C LEU A 128 -4.99 14.29 -8.18
N GLU A 129 -5.39 14.44 -6.92
CA GLU A 129 -6.36 15.44 -6.48
C GLU A 129 -5.84 16.87 -6.67
N GLN A 130 -4.58 17.12 -6.35
CA GLN A 130 -3.93 18.42 -6.57
C GLN A 130 -3.93 18.80 -8.06
N ILE A 131 -3.61 17.84 -8.94
CA ILE A 131 -3.63 18.05 -10.40
C ILE A 131 -5.06 18.28 -10.91
N LYS A 132 -6.05 17.57 -10.35
CA LYS A 132 -7.47 17.79 -10.68
C LYS A 132 -7.91 19.20 -10.31
N SER A 133 -7.56 19.66 -9.12
CA SER A 133 -7.85 21.00 -8.61
C SER A 133 -7.19 22.08 -9.45
N GLU A 134 -5.94 21.90 -9.88
CA GLU A 134 -5.25 22.82 -10.80
C GLU A 134 -5.87 22.90 -12.20
N LYS A 135 -6.52 21.84 -12.68
CA LYS A 135 -7.19 21.82 -14.00
C LYS A 135 -8.61 22.36 -13.98
N GLY A 136 -9.25 22.38 -12.82
CA GLY A 136 -10.60 22.91 -12.63
C GLY A 136 -10.62 24.42 -12.40
N LYS A 137 -9.46 25.04 -12.20
CA LYS A 137 -9.26 26.50 -12.24
C LYS A 137 -8.90 26.93 -13.65
#